data_AF-A0A9D4H5V9-F1
#
_entry.id   AF-A0A9D4H5V9-F1
#
_cell.length_a   1.000
_cell.length_b   1.000
_cell.length_c   1.000
_cell.angle_alpha   90.00
_cell.angle_beta   90.00
_cell.angle_gamma   90.00
#
_symmetry.space_group_name_H-M   'P 1'
#
loop_
_entity.id
_entity.type
_entity.pdbx_description
1 polymer ?
#
loop_
_entity_poly.entity_id
_entity_poly.type
_entity_poly.pdbx_seq_one_letter_code
_entity_poly.pdbx_strand_id
1 'polypeptide(L)'
;MTTNGISDQAYQSVYRDSDQTSLKTVQMNIADHYESMSFTGDNLCFTTLNPVQSYPSSPDIQCGQTRQFSQNVEESSQSLISQILESSFQVDDVVFDRLNNELFGLVKDAYISKLLDMSENNDSTLPQYRQDLSRRARLCEHCPTGILKERRGANRSKRYAEDCYLLQQFLDGNVTNVDDLYRSQHAVIVNSQLTPARNQTQDRNMIDLKETVAFLKAEVSLLKTNMCKVNENMETLHNDLHTVKSELQSCSNIISKHLDVSNSNTDNLVLSNGILAISRTLMKLEKSRNTLSDNISALQTTVRDNSICIEQLKDAETSIKNSNKIMVNDVTQRLQDDITRSTSDTISKSEHEAVLKSVHTRLKQCEHKIASDNFGERVESVLEKFTSTISSKLDRVCNSIQDSLRLSGMKPTCACSTTYSQMIVAEDSAADLHAQKSKTREVTPADIRTNTNTMSCLTEI
;
A
#
# COMPACT_ATOMS: atom_id res chain seq x y z
N MET A 1 56.06 9.68 33.42
CA MET A 1 54.74 10.14 33.87
C MET A 1 53.70 9.52 32.96
N THR A 2 52.92 8.61 33.53
CA THR A 2 51.92 7.77 32.88
C THR A 2 50.54 8.40 32.99
N THR A 3 49.87 8.64 31.86
CA THR A 3 48.40 8.78 31.80
C THR A 3 47.86 8.30 30.45
N ASN A 4 47.48 7.02 30.45
CA ASN A 4 46.26 6.42 29.89
C ASN A 4 45.60 7.06 28.66
N GLY A 5 45.77 6.40 27.51
CA GLY A 5 44.79 6.40 26.42
C GLY A 5 43.73 5.34 26.68
N ILE A 6 42.46 5.74 26.67
CA ILE A 6 41.31 4.83 26.66
C ILE A 6 40.69 4.89 25.26
N SER A 7 40.54 3.69 24.71
CA SER A 7 40.13 3.34 23.36
C SER A 7 38.62 3.50 23.17
N ASP A 8 38.22 4.34 22.22
CA ASP A 8 36.82 4.67 21.88
C ASP A 8 36.33 3.82 20.68
N GLN A 9 36.43 2.50 20.80
CA GLN A 9 36.18 1.55 19.69
C GLN A 9 35.18 0.43 20.01
N ALA A 10 34.30 0.61 21.00
CA ALA A 10 33.37 -0.44 21.44
C ALA A 10 31.87 -0.11 21.35
N TYR A 11 31.46 1.02 20.75
CA TYR A 11 30.04 1.43 20.73
C TYR A 11 29.33 1.38 19.37
N GLN A 12 29.90 0.77 18.33
CA GLN A 12 29.31 0.78 16.97
C GLN A 12 29.01 -0.59 16.32
N SER A 13 29.03 -1.71 17.04
CA SER A 13 28.75 -3.04 16.42
C SER A 13 27.41 -3.70 16.76
N VAL A 14 26.49 -3.05 17.48
CA VAL A 14 25.24 -3.72 17.95
C VAL A 14 23.98 -3.34 17.14
N TYR A 15 24.08 -2.45 16.14
CA TYR A 15 22.89 -1.92 15.44
C TYR A 15 22.77 -2.26 13.95
N ARG A 16 23.54 -3.22 13.40
CA ARG A 16 23.53 -3.48 11.94
C ARG A 16 22.88 -4.77 11.43
N ASP A 17 22.46 -5.70 12.29
CA ASP A 17 21.97 -7.02 11.82
C ASP A 17 20.48 -7.33 12.13
N SER A 18 19.70 -6.37 12.66
CA SER A 18 18.29 -6.62 13.02
C SER A 18 17.26 -6.30 11.91
N ASP A 19 17.60 -5.48 10.92
CA ASP A 19 16.58 -4.89 10.02
C ASP A 19 16.52 -5.48 8.61
N GLN A 20 17.45 -6.38 8.22
CA GLN A 20 17.41 -7.01 6.88
C GLN A 20 16.65 -8.34 6.81
N THR A 21 16.38 -9.00 7.93
CA THR A 21 15.65 -10.29 7.95
C THR A 21 14.14 -10.15 8.03
N SER A 22 13.62 -8.98 8.37
CA SER A 22 12.18 -8.75 8.60
C SER A 22 11.43 -8.38 7.31
N LEU A 23 12.09 -7.81 6.31
CA LEU A 23 11.48 -7.39 5.04
C LEU A 23 11.42 -8.52 3.98
N LYS A 24 12.30 -9.53 4.06
CA LYS A 24 12.26 -10.69 3.15
C LYS A 24 11.12 -11.66 3.47
N THR A 25 10.68 -11.75 4.72
CA THR A 25 9.62 -12.68 5.15
C THR A 25 8.21 -12.18 4.79
N VAL A 26 8.03 -10.87 4.56
CA VAL A 26 6.73 -10.29 4.15
C VAL A 26 6.52 -10.33 2.63
N GLN A 27 7.59 -10.32 1.83
CA GLN A 27 7.50 -10.40 0.36
C GLN A 27 7.24 -11.82 -0.17
N MET A 28 7.48 -12.88 0.63
CA MET A 28 7.35 -14.26 0.16
C MET A 28 5.97 -14.89 0.41
N ASN A 29 5.06 -14.21 1.12
CA ASN A 29 3.72 -14.74 1.47
C ASN A 29 2.55 -14.15 0.66
N ILE A 30 2.79 -13.24 -0.28
CA ILE A 30 1.73 -12.61 -1.09
C ILE A 30 1.57 -13.28 -2.47
N ALA A 31 2.54 -14.09 -2.91
CA ALA A 31 2.52 -14.72 -4.22
C ALA A 31 1.67 -16.02 -4.31
N ASP A 32 1.40 -16.70 -3.19
CA ASP A 32 0.85 -18.07 -3.21
C ASP A 32 -0.65 -18.19 -2.83
N HIS A 33 -1.44 -17.12 -2.93
CA HIS A 33 -2.87 -17.15 -2.52
C HIS A 33 -3.88 -16.61 -3.55
N TYR A 34 -3.51 -16.49 -4.83
CA TYR A 34 -4.43 -15.98 -5.88
C TYR A 34 -4.64 -16.90 -7.10
N GLU A 35 -4.53 -18.22 -6.93
CA GLU A 35 -5.05 -19.20 -7.90
C GLU A 35 -5.93 -20.23 -7.19
N SER A 36 -7.20 -19.88 -6.95
CA SER A 36 -8.32 -20.84 -6.83
C SER A 36 -9.57 -20.14 -6.32
N MET A 37 -10.28 -19.41 -7.18
CA MET A 37 -11.75 -19.29 -7.11
C MET A 37 -12.29 -18.96 -8.50
N SER A 38 -12.43 -19.98 -9.34
CA SER A 38 -13.34 -19.96 -10.47
C SER A 38 -14.77 -20.12 -9.95
N PHE A 39 -15.53 -19.03 -9.90
CA PHE A 39 -16.98 -19.09 -9.67
C PHE A 39 -17.69 -18.94 -11.01
N THR A 40 -18.14 -20.08 -11.54
CA THR A 40 -19.20 -20.18 -12.55
C THR A 40 -20.50 -19.71 -11.92
N GLY A 41 -21.13 -18.67 -12.48
CA GLY A 41 -22.38 -18.11 -11.99
C GLY A 41 -23.21 -17.59 -13.16
N ASP A 42 -24.28 -18.31 -13.43
CA ASP A 42 -25.14 -18.26 -14.60
C ASP A 42 -25.85 -16.93 -14.92
N ASN A 43 -26.12 -16.81 -16.21
CA ASN A 43 -27.09 -15.94 -16.87
C ASN A 43 -28.40 -15.74 -16.09
N LEU A 44 -28.74 -14.48 -15.79
CA LEU A 44 -30.15 -14.04 -15.76
C LEU A 44 -30.26 -12.65 -16.38
N CYS A 45 -30.89 -12.61 -17.56
CA CYS A 45 -31.39 -11.40 -18.19
C CYS A 45 -32.47 -10.75 -17.34
N PHE A 46 -32.32 -9.46 -17.05
CA PHE A 46 -33.44 -8.57 -16.77
C PHE A 46 -33.34 -7.34 -17.67
N THR A 47 -34.25 -7.28 -18.63
CA THR A 47 -34.62 -6.10 -19.39
C THR A 47 -35.47 -5.18 -18.52
N THR A 48 -35.08 -3.93 -18.33
CA THR A 48 -36.05 -2.84 -18.05
C THR A 48 -35.45 -1.44 -18.25
N LEU A 49 -36.02 -0.74 -19.25
CA LEU A 49 -36.53 0.64 -19.28
C LEU A 49 -35.61 1.80 -18.88
N ASN A 50 -35.25 2.59 -19.91
CA ASN A 50 -34.79 3.98 -19.83
C ASN A 50 -35.84 4.91 -19.19
N PRO A 51 -35.38 5.94 -18.46
CA PRO A 51 -35.97 7.26 -18.57
C PRO A 51 -34.96 8.28 -19.11
N VAL A 52 -35.47 9.05 -20.06
CA VAL A 52 -34.87 10.26 -20.65
C VAL A 52 -34.55 11.27 -19.56
N GLN A 53 -33.29 11.69 -19.46
CA GLN A 53 -32.90 12.90 -18.72
C GLN A 53 -32.12 13.85 -19.63
N SER A 54 -32.68 15.05 -19.72
CA SER A 54 -32.25 16.22 -20.47
C SER A 54 -31.02 16.86 -19.82
N TYR A 55 -29.98 17.10 -20.61
CA TYR A 55 -28.84 17.95 -20.23
C TYR A 55 -29.18 19.44 -20.45
N PRO A 56 -28.83 20.35 -19.54
CA PRO A 56 -28.77 21.77 -19.82
C PRO A 56 -27.41 22.16 -20.42
N SER A 57 -27.50 23.04 -21.42
CA SER A 57 -26.43 23.61 -22.24
C SER A 57 -25.36 24.36 -21.45
N SER A 58 -24.10 24.18 -21.86
CA SER A 58 -22.99 25.08 -21.52
C SER A 58 -23.11 26.42 -22.29
N PRO A 59 -22.67 27.55 -21.72
CA PRO A 59 -22.67 28.82 -22.43
C PRO A 59 -21.43 29.01 -23.31
N ASP A 60 -21.65 29.68 -24.44
CA ASP A 60 -20.67 30.15 -25.40
C ASP A 60 -19.66 31.13 -24.78
N ILE A 61 -18.36 30.89 -25.00
CA ILE A 61 -17.31 31.90 -24.77
C ILE A 61 -16.92 32.48 -26.13
N GLN A 62 -17.22 33.77 -26.25
CA GLN A 62 -17.00 34.61 -27.42
C GLN A 62 -15.52 34.67 -27.81
N CYS A 63 -15.30 34.38 -29.09
CA CYS A 63 -14.15 34.78 -29.87
C CYS A 63 -14.17 36.30 -30.09
N GLY A 64 -13.07 36.98 -29.73
CA GLY A 64 -12.78 38.33 -30.22
C GLY A 64 -11.85 39.12 -29.32
N GLN A 65 -10.56 39.19 -29.67
CA GLN A 65 -9.88 40.44 -30.01
C GLN A 65 -8.37 40.22 -30.18
N THR A 66 -7.95 40.39 -31.44
CA THR A 66 -6.58 40.56 -31.88
C THR A 66 -6.15 42.00 -31.60
N ARG A 67 -5.01 42.21 -30.92
CA ARG A 67 -3.86 43.01 -31.41
C ARG A 67 -2.85 43.36 -30.32
N GLN A 68 -1.59 43.11 -30.70
CA GLN A 68 -0.37 43.86 -30.40
C GLN A 68 0.08 43.91 -28.93
N PHE A 69 1.06 43.06 -28.59
CA PHE A 69 2.26 43.40 -27.80
C PHE A 69 3.11 42.13 -27.67
N SER A 70 3.95 41.84 -28.68
CA SER A 70 5.11 40.94 -28.55
C SER A 70 5.94 40.96 -29.83
N GLN A 71 6.79 41.98 -29.93
CA GLN A 71 7.96 42.02 -30.80
C GLN A 71 8.87 43.04 -30.14
N ASN A 72 9.81 42.58 -29.30
CA ASN A 72 11.03 43.30 -28.87
C ASN A 72 11.82 42.56 -27.76
N VAL A 73 11.79 41.22 -27.70
CA VAL A 73 12.63 40.47 -26.73
C VAL A 73 13.42 39.30 -27.38
N GLU A 74 13.29 39.05 -28.69
CA GLU A 74 14.00 37.94 -29.35
C GLU A 74 15.27 38.32 -30.13
N GLU A 75 15.57 39.63 -30.34
CA GLU A 75 16.76 40.03 -31.10
C GLU A 75 18.04 40.13 -30.27
N SER A 76 17.97 40.15 -28.93
CA SER A 76 19.17 40.14 -28.09
C SER A 76 19.70 38.73 -27.79
N SER A 77 18.84 37.71 -27.92
CA SER A 77 19.21 36.31 -27.63
C SER A 77 19.87 35.61 -28.81
N GLN A 78 19.56 36.01 -30.06
CA GLN A 78 20.17 35.40 -31.26
C GLN A 78 21.60 35.91 -31.54
N SER A 79 21.95 37.10 -31.05
CA SER A 79 23.32 37.65 -31.12
C SER A 79 24.28 36.94 -30.15
N LEU A 80 23.82 36.64 -28.93
CA LEU A 80 24.61 35.89 -27.94
C LEU A 80 24.72 34.39 -28.26
N ILE A 81 23.68 33.79 -28.85
CA ILE A 81 23.75 32.38 -29.31
C ILE A 81 24.75 32.23 -30.47
N SER A 82 24.91 33.24 -31.33
CA SER A 82 25.93 33.22 -32.40
C SER A 82 27.37 33.38 -31.86
N GLN A 83 27.58 34.13 -30.78
CA GLN A 83 28.89 34.25 -30.12
C GLN A 83 29.24 33.05 -29.22
N ILE A 84 28.23 32.34 -28.69
CA ILE A 84 28.45 31.16 -27.84
C ILE A 84 28.61 29.87 -28.68
N LEU A 85 28.02 29.78 -29.88
CA LEU A 85 28.23 28.66 -30.80
C LEU A 85 29.60 28.66 -31.53
N GLU A 86 30.31 29.79 -31.54
CA GLU A 86 31.73 29.83 -31.96
C GLU A 86 32.69 29.26 -30.92
N SER A 87 32.22 29.04 -29.68
CA SER A 87 32.96 28.36 -28.62
C SER A 87 32.58 26.87 -28.52
N SER A 88 32.33 26.25 -29.67
CA SER A 88 32.49 24.80 -29.76
C SER A 88 33.98 24.52 -29.64
N PHE A 89 34.37 23.63 -28.73
CA PHE A 89 35.71 23.02 -28.77
C PHE A 89 35.85 22.32 -30.12
N GLN A 90 36.28 23.06 -31.14
CA GLN A 90 36.51 22.52 -32.47
C GLN A 90 37.73 21.63 -32.33
N VAL A 91 37.59 20.39 -32.74
CA VAL A 91 38.68 19.40 -32.80
C VAL A 91 39.91 19.98 -33.51
N ASP A 92 39.71 20.99 -34.36
CA ASP A 92 40.72 21.79 -35.05
C ASP A 92 41.70 22.53 -34.12
N ASP A 93 41.29 23.00 -32.94
CA ASP A 93 42.18 23.74 -32.01
C ASP A 93 43.29 22.85 -31.45
N VAL A 94 42.97 21.59 -31.11
CA VAL A 94 43.94 20.61 -30.60
C VAL A 94 44.96 20.24 -31.69
N VAL A 95 44.52 20.20 -32.95
CA VAL A 95 45.39 19.93 -34.11
C VAL A 95 46.34 21.10 -34.33
N PHE A 96 45.86 22.35 -34.26
CA PHE A 96 46.71 23.53 -34.45
C PHE A 96 47.71 23.76 -33.32
N ASP A 97 47.36 23.44 -32.08
CA ASP A 97 48.31 23.50 -30.96
C ASP A 97 49.45 22.50 -31.13
N ARG A 98 49.16 21.30 -31.64
CA ARG A 98 50.19 20.33 -32.00
C ARG A 98 51.09 20.84 -33.12
N LEU A 99 50.53 21.43 -34.18
CA LEU A 99 51.30 22.03 -35.27
C LEU A 99 52.22 23.15 -34.75
N ASN A 100 51.70 24.05 -33.91
CA ASN A 100 52.48 25.14 -33.33
C ASN A 100 53.67 24.61 -32.52
N ASN A 101 53.45 23.58 -31.68
CA ASN A 101 54.51 22.98 -30.87
C ASN A 101 55.59 22.29 -31.71
N GLU A 102 55.22 21.57 -32.77
CA GLU A 102 56.20 20.90 -33.64
C GLU A 102 56.95 21.87 -34.57
N LEU A 103 56.38 23.04 -34.85
CA LEU A 103 56.94 24.02 -35.79
C LEU A 103 57.69 25.17 -35.12
N PHE A 104 57.55 25.34 -33.81
CA PHE A 104 58.16 26.43 -33.06
C PHE A 104 59.70 26.44 -33.18
N GLY A 105 60.27 27.61 -33.48
CA GLY A 105 61.74 27.80 -33.54
C GLY A 105 62.44 27.17 -34.75
N LEU A 106 61.71 26.55 -35.69
CA LEU A 106 62.31 26.00 -36.91
C LEU A 106 62.72 27.11 -37.89
N VAL A 107 63.86 26.91 -38.55
CA VAL A 107 64.28 27.75 -39.69
C VAL A 107 63.34 27.55 -40.89
N LYS A 108 63.18 28.59 -41.73
CA LYS A 108 62.21 28.64 -42.83
C LYS A 108 62.05 27.34 -43.63
N ASP A 109 63.14 26.78 -44.15
CA ASP A 109 63.07 25.60 -45.01
C ASP A 109 62.66 24.33 -44.25
N ALA A 110 63.07 24.22 -42.98
CA ALA A 110 62.68 23.12 -42.09
C ALA A 110 61.20 23.26 -41.68
N TYR A 111 60.75 24.47 -41.36
CA TYR A 111 59.35 24.76 -41.05
C TYR A 111 58.44 24.38 -42.23
N ILE A 112 58.76 24.85 -43.43
CA ILE A 112 57.94 24.59 -44.63
C ILE A 112 57.89 23.09 -44.93
N SER A 113 59.03 22.40 -44.89
CA SER A 113 59.09 20.96 -45.17
C SER A 113 58.30 20.14 -44.14
N LYS A 114 58.46 20.47 -42.85
CA LYS A 114 57.77 19.79 -41.74
C LYS A 114 56.26 20.05 -41.75
N LEU A 115 55.83 21.26 -42.04
CA LEU A 115 54.41 21.60 -42.15
C LEU A 115 53.75 20.89 -43.35
N LEU A 116 54.45 20.78 -44.48
CA LEU A 116 53.96 20.02 -45.63
C LEU A 116 53.83 18.53 -45.31
N ASP A 117 54.86 17.92 -44.71
CA ASP A 117 54.87 16.51 -44.28
C ASP A 117 53.71 16.19 -43.31
N MET A 118 53.49 17.04 -42.31
CA MET A 118 52.36 16.88 -41.38
C MET A 118 50.98 17.08 -42.04
N SER A 119 50.94 17.78 -43.18
CA SER A 119 49.71 18.08 -43.91
C SER A 119 49.45 17.15 -45.11
N GLU A 120 50.35 16.20 -45.43
CA GLU A 120 50.22 15.32 -46.61
C GLU A 120 48.94 14.47 -46.58
N ASN A 121 48.41 14.18 -45.40
CA ASN A 121 47.21 13.36 -45.23
C ASN A 121 45.91 14.16 -45.27
N ASN A 122 45.96 15.49 -45.30
CA ASN A 122 44.75 16.32 -45.29
C ASN A 122 44.93 17.68 -45.99
N ASP A 123 44.43 17.75 -47.23
CA ASP A 123 44.44 18.95 -48.07
C ASP A 123 43.71 20.16 -47.44
N SER A 124 42.81 19.94 -46.46
CA SER A 124 42.09 21.03 -45.79
C SER A 124 42.85 21.65 -44.61
N THR A 125 43.79 20.92 -43.98
CA THR A 125 44.46 21.36 -42.75
C THR A 125 45.33 22.59 -42.98
N LEU A 126 46.05 22.65 -44.09
CA LEU A 126 46.98 23.74 -44.37
C LEU A 126 46.28 25.09 -44.65
N PRO A 127 45.20 25.16 -45.47
CA PRO A 127 44.38 26.37 -45.58
C PRO A 127 43.74 26.81 -44.26
N GLN A 128 43.24 25.87 -43.45
CA GLN A 128 42.61 26.19 -42.17
C GLN A 128 43.64 26.72 -41.16
N TYR A 129 44.82 26.09 -41.07
CA TYR A 129 45.92 26.56 -40.24
C TYR A 129 46.42 27.96 -40.65
N ARG A 130 46.53 28.22 -41.96
CA ARG A 130 46.83 29.58 -42.48
C ARG A 130 45.78 30.61 -42.06
N GLN A 131 44.50 30.23 -42.11
CA GLN A 131 43.41 31.12 -41.73
C GLN A 131 43.40 31.38 -40.22
N ASP A 132 43.72 30.37 -39.41
CA ASP A 132 43.86 30.50 -37.97
C ASP A 132 45.03 31.42 -37.58
N LEU A 133 46.21 31.22 -38.17
CA LEU A 133 47.36 32.13 -37.96
C LEU A 133 47.04 33.56 -38.41
N SER A 134 46.30 33.73 -39.52
CA SER A 134 45.84 35.05 -39.95
C SER A 134 44.88 35.69 -38.95
N ARG A 135 43.96 34.91 -38.38
CA ARG A 135 43.02 35.37 -37.35
C ARG A 135 43.78 35.83 -36.11
N ARG A 136 44.75 35.04 -35.64
CA ARG A 136 45.63 35.40 -34.50
C ARG A 136 46.43 36.67 -34.80
N ALA A 137 47.04 36.78 -35.98
CA ALA A 137 47.83 37.95 -36.36
C ALA A 137 47.01 39.25 -36.38
N ARG A 138 45.73 39.19 -36.80
CA ARG A 138 44.82 40.35 -36.77
C ARG A 138 44.48 40.85 -35.37
N LEU A 139 44.68 40.03 -34.33
CA LEU A 139 44.48 40.42 -32.94
C LEU A 139 45.69 41.19 -32.38
N CYS A 140 46.82 41.22 -33.09
CA CYS A 140 48.00 41.98 -32.69
C CYS A 140 47.86 43.47 -33.07
N GLU A 141 48.26 44.37 -32.16
CA GLU A 141 48.11 45.83 -32.28
C GLU A 141 48.81 46.45 -33.51
N HIS A 142 49.84 45.78 -34.03
CA HIS A 142 50.62 46.23 -35.19
C HIS A 142 50.44 45.34 -36.42
N CYS A 143 49.28 44.69 -36.56
CA CYS A 143 49.00 43.84 -37.71
C CYS A 143 49.12 44.63 -39.02
N PRO A 144 49.98 44.23 -39.96
CA PRO A 144 50.05 44.88 -41.27
C PRO A 144 48.71 44.76 -42.00
N THR A 145 48.23 45.87 -42.56
CA THR A 145 46.97 45.93 -43.28
C THR A 145 47.12 45.31 -44.67
N GLY A 146 46.53 44.13 -44.87
CA GLY A 146 46.56 43.43 -46.16
C GLY A 146 45.58 42.26 -46.22
N ILE A 147 45.08 41.96 -47.42
CA ILE A 147 44.23 40.78 -47.65
C ILE A 147 45.11 39.63 -48.11
N LEU A 148 45.14 38.54 -47.33
CA LEU A 148 45.74 37.28 -47.76
C LEU A 148 44.96 36.74 -48.96
N LYS A 149 45.50 36.95 -50.16
CA LYS A 149 44.88 36.44 -51.39
C LYS A 149 44.88 34.91 -51.38
N GLU A 150 43.78 34.31 -51.82
CA GLU A 150 43.76 32.89 -52.14
C GLU A 150 44.68 32.61 -53.32
N ARG A 151 45.55 31.61 -53.18
CA ARG A 151 46.48 31.24 -54.24
C ARG A 151 45.89 30.05 -55.02
N ARG A 152 45.76 30.20 -56.34
CA ARG A 152 45.36 29.14 -57.29
C ARG A 152 46.57 28.66 -58.10
N GLY A 153 46.58 27.39 -58.53
CA GLY A 153 47.60 26.79 -59.40
C GLY A 153 48.44 25.69 -58.74
N ALA A 154 49.35 25.09 -59.53
CA ALA A 154 50.31 24.11 -59.04
C ALA A 154 51.22 24.72 -57.95
N ASN A 155 51.59 23.92 -56.94
CA ASN A 155 52.34 24.33 -55.74
C ASN A 155 51.56 25.21 -54.74
N ARG A 156 50.23 25.10 -54.69
CA ARG A 156 49.39 25.80 -53.71
C ARG A 156 49.83 25.53 -52.26
N SER A 157 50.10 24.27 -51.92
CA SER A 157 50.45 23.88 -50.55
C SER A 157 51.76 24.50 -50.10
N LYS A 158 52.82 24.47 -50.92
CA LYS A 158 54.10 25.12 -50.59
C LYS A 158 53.94 26.62 -50.31
N ARG A 159 53.15 27.32 -51.14
CA ARG A 159 52.90 28.75 -50.94
C ARG A 159 52.06 29.04 -49.69
N TYR A 160 51.16 28.15 -49.31
CA TYR A 160 50.44 28.27 -48.03
C TYR A 160 51.35 28.02 -46.84
N ALA A 161 52.25 27.05 -46.90
CA ALA A 161 53.25 26.84 -45.85
C ALA A 161 54.20 28.05 -45.71
N GLU A 162 54.58 28.69 -46.82
CA GLU A 162 55.33 29.95 -46.81
C GLU A 162 54.53 31.09 -46.16
N ASP A 163 53.25 31.24 -46.49
CA ASP A 163 52.38 32.24 -45.85
C ASP A 163 52.23 31.96 -44.33
N CYS A 164 52.09 30.70 -43.90
CA CYS A 164 52.04 30.31 -42.49
C CYS A 164 53.32 30.66 -41.74
N TYR A 165 54.50 30.39 -42.34
CA TYR A 165 55.78 30.74 -41.72
C TYR A 165 55.89 32.25 -41.48
N LEU A 166 55.50 33.08 -42.46
CA LEU A 166 55.54 34.53 -42.33
C LEU A 166 54.61 35.03 -41.23
N LEU A 167 53.39 34.49 -41.15
CA LEU A 167 52.44 34.81 -40.10
C LEU A 167 52.97 34.41 -38.72
N GLN A 168 53.62 33.24 -38.61
CA GLN A 168 54.23 32.78 -37.36
C GLN A 168 55.38 33.70 -36.93
N GLN A 169 56.28 34.08 -37.84
CA GLN A 169 57.38 35.00 -37.53
C GLN A 169 56.89 36.39 -37.07
N PHE A 170 55.75 36.82 -37.61
CA PHE A 170 55.09 38.04 -37.14
C PHE A 170 54.52 37.86 -35.72
N LEU A 171 53.82 36.76 -35.46
CA LEU A 171 53.26 36.44 -34.14
C LEU A 171 54.35 36.29 -33.06
N ASP A 172 55.51 35.75 -33.41
CA ASP A 172 56.66 35.59 -32.53
C ASP A 172 57.40 36.92 -32.28
N GLY A 173 57.01 38.02 -32.94
CA GLY A 173 57.64 39.33 -32.81
C GLY A 173 59.00 39.47 -33.49
N ASN A 174 59.43 38.44 -34.25
CA ASN A 174 60.70 38.46 -34.99
C ASN A 174 60.64 39.40 -36.20
N VAL A 175 59.44 39.78 -36.63
CA VAL A 175 59.20 40.63 -37.79
C VAL A 175 58.17 41.69 -37.41
N THR A 176 58.59 42.95 -37.36
CA THR A 176 57.71 44.11 -37.11
C THR A 176 57.23 44.79 -38.39
N ASN A 177 57.96 44.60 -39.50
CA ASN A 177 57.57 45.10 -40.82
C ASN A 177 57.78 44.02 -41.89
N VAL A 178 56.77 43.76 -42.70
CA VAL A 178 56.82 42.80 -43.82
C VAL A 178 57.94 43.15 -44.81
N ASP A 179 58.30 44.43 -44.92
CA ASP A 179 59.38 44.91 -45.80
C ASP A 179 60.80 44.56 -45.28
N ASP A 180 61.00 44.43 -43.96
CA ASP A 180 62.31 44.10 -43.38
C ASP A 180 62.70 42.63 -43.66
N LEU A 181 61.70 41.77 -43.84
CA LEU A 181 61.85 40.35 -44.19
C LEU A 181 62.40 40.15 -45.60
N TYR A 182 62.16 41.11 -46.50
CA TYR A 182 62.71 41.11 -47.86
C TYR A 182 64.06 41.85 -47.97
N ARG A 183 64.41 42.72 -47.00
CA ARG A 183 65.71 43.44 -46.99
C ARG A 183 66.85 42.70 -46.30
N SER A 184 66.58 41.85 -45.31
CA SER A 184 67.63 41.22 -44.48
C SER A 184 68.43 40.12 -45.19
N GLN A 185 68.04 39.68 -46.38
CA GLN A 185 68.80 38.69 -47.17
C GLN A 185 70.11 39.21 -47.78
N HIS A 186 70.47 40.50 -47.63
CA HIS A 186 71.60 41.10 -48.35
C HIS A 186 72.61 41.97 -47.54
N ALA A 187 72.61 41.97 -46.20
CA ALA A 187 73.55 42.81 -45.45
C ALA A 187 74.89 42.11 -45.15
N VAL A 188 75.94 42.59 -45.83
CA VAL A 188 77.36 42.16 -45.80
C VAL A 188 78.10 42.70 -44.56
N ILE A 189 79.02 41.87 -44.04
CA ILE A 189 80.00 42.12 -42.96
C ILE A 189 80.99 43.23 -43.36
N VAL A 190 81.21 44.24 -42.50
CA VAL A 190 82.31 45.22 -42.61
C VAL A 190 83.13 45.28 -41.31
N ASN A 191 84.42 44.94 -41.44
CA ASN A 191 85.48 44.97 -40.42
C ASN A 191 85.93 46.40 -40.06
N SER A 192 86.37 46.60 -38.80
CA SER A 192 87.07 47.81 -38.34
C SER A 192 88.47 47.49 -37.81
N GLN A 193 89.50 48.14 -38.36
CA GLN A 193 90.91 48.04 -38.02
C GLN A 193 91.35 49.06 -36.93
N LEU A 194 92.34 48.66 -36.12
CA LEU A 194 93.02 49.43 -35.08
C LEU A 194 94.18 50.31 -35.61
N THR A 195 94.48 51.42 -34.91
CA THR A 195 95.83 52.06 -34.90
C THR A 195 96.19 52.66 -33.51
N PRO A 196 97.48 52.84 -33.15
CA PRO A 196 97.95 53.01 -31.76
C PRO A 196 98.50 54.41 -31.42
N ALA A 197 98.08 54.98 -30.28
CA ALA A 197 98.76 56.08 -29.59
C ALA A 197 98.77 55.78 -28.08
N ARG A 198 99.93 55.33 -27.54
CA ARG A 198 99.97 54.40 -26.41
C ARG A 198 100.34 54.98 -25.02
N ASN A 199 101.00 56.13 -24.90
CA ASN A 199 101.57 56.64 -23.63
C ASN A 199 100.58 57.24 -22.58
N GLN A 200 99.78 58.26 -22.94
CA GLN A 200 99.02 59.08 -21.96
C GLN A 200 97.51 58.79 -21.93
N THR A 201 96.97 58.30 -23.04
CA THR A 201 95.63 57.71 -23.15
C THR A 201 95.52 56.44 -22.33
N GLN A 202 96.61 55.68 -22.16
CA GLN A 202 96.59 54.42 -21.42
C GLN A 202 96.27 54.60 -19.92
N ASP A 203 96.75 55.68 -19.28
CA ASP A 203 96.48 55.94 -17.87
C ASP A 203 95.05 56.46 -17.63
N ARG A 204 94.52 57.32 -18.51
CA ARG A 204 93.10 57.73 -18.45
C ARG A 204 92.16 56.56 -18.72
N ASN A 205 92.44 55.78 -19.76
CA ASN A 205 91.68 54.56 -20.05
C ASN A 205 91.72 53.56 -18.88
N MET A 206 92.83 53.50 -18.13
CA MET A 206 92.94 52.65 -16.94
C MET A 206 92.11 53.17 -15.76
N ILE A 207 92.00 54.49 -15.58
CA ILE A 207 91.12 55.10 -14.56
C ILE A 207 89.66 54.85 -14.92
N ASP A 208 89.24 55.15 -16.16
CA ASP A 208 87.88 54.92 -16.65
C ASP A 208 87.50 53.43 -16.57
N LEU A 209 88.44 52.54 -16.87
CA LEU A 209 88.26 51.09 -16.71
C LEU A 209 88.07 50.71 -15.24
N LYS A 210 88.84 51.28 -14.31
CA LYS A 210 88.68 51.02 -12.87
C LYS A 210 87.32 51.49 -12.35
N GLU A 211 86.87 52.68 -12.78
CA GLU A 211 85.54 53.20 -12.42
C GLU A 211 84.42 52.32 -13.01
N THR A 212 84.54 51.93 -14.28
CA THR A 212 83.59 51.01 -14.93
C THR A 212 83.56 49.66 -14.21
N VAL A 213 84.72 49.11 -13.83
CA VAL A 213 84.81 47.85 -13.09
C VAL A 213 84.20 47.99 -11.69
N ALA A 214 84.40 49.12 -11.01
CA ALA A 214 83.79 49.38 -9.70
C ALA A 214 82.26 49.50 -9.80
N PHE A 215 81.76 50.21 -10.82
CA PHE A 215 80.33 50.32 -11.12
C PHE A 215 79.72 48.94 -11.45
N LEU A 216 80.34 48.18 -12.35
CA LEU A 216 79.89 46.83 -12.70
C LEU A 216 79.89 45.90 -11.48
N LYS A 217 80.87 46.02 -10.58
CA LYS A 217 80.90 45.24 -9.34
C LYS A 217 79.72 45.59 -8.41
N ALA A 218 79.33 46.85 -8.35
CA ALA A 218 78.14 47.29 -7.60
C ALA A 218 76.86 46.75 -8.23
N GLU A 219 76.70 46.87 -9.55
CA GLU A 219 75.56 46.33 -10.30
C GLU A 219 75.43 44.81 -10.17
N VAL A 220 76.54 44.07 -10.27
CA VAL A 220 76.55 42.61 -10.05
C VAL A 220 76.15 42.25 -8.62
N SER A 221 76.55 43.05 -7.63
CA SER A 221 76.16 42.83 -6.23
C SER A 221 74.67 43.09 -5.99
N LEU A 222 74.13 44.14 -6.65
CA LEU A 222 72.70 44.43 -6.64
C LEU A 222 71.90 43.34 -7.34
N LEU A 223 72.33 42.90 -8.53
CA LEU A 223 71.72 41.81 -9.27
C LEU A 223 71.70 40.52 -8.46
N LYS A 224 72.79 40.17 -7.77
CA LYS A 224 72.85 39.01 -6.87
C LYS A 224 71.81 39.11 -5.75
N THR A 225 71.66 40.28 -5.16
CA THR A 225 70.65 40.53 -4.11
C THR A 225 69.23 40.38 -4.65
N ASN A 226 68.97 40.90 -5.85
CA ASN A 226 67.67 40.76 -6.51
C ASN A 226 67.38 39.30 -6.88
N MET A 227 68.38 38.55 -7.37
CA MET A 227 68.24 37.12 -7.65
C MET A 227 67.91 36.32 -6.38
N CYS A 228 68.52 36.64 -5.24
CA CYS A 228 68.16 35.99 -3.97
C CYS A 228 66.68 36.23 -3.61
N LYS A 229 66.20 37.48 -3.74
CA LYS A 229 64.78 37.82 -3.48
C LYS A 229 63.83 37.10 -4.44
N VAL A 230 64.18 36.99 -5.71
CA VAL A 230 63.39 36.24 -6.70
C VAL A 230 63.31 34.76 -6.31
N ASN A 231 64.42 34.18 -5.84
CA ASN A 231 64.45 32.79 -5.39
C ASN A 231 63.56 32.55 -4.16
N GLU A 232 63.59 33.46 -3.17
CA GLU A 232 62.70 33.41 -1.99
C GLU A 232 61.22 33.49 -2.39
N ASN A 233 60.89 34.41 -3.31
CA ASN A 233 59.53 34.53 -3.84
C ASN A 233 59.08 33.26 -4.59
N MET A 234 59.98 32.63 -5.35
CA MET A 234 59.69 31.40 -6.08
C MET A 234 59.41 30.23 -5.13
N GLU A 235 60.14 30.16 -4.01
CA GLU A 235 59.89 29.16 -2.96
C GLU A 235 58.54 29.37 -2.26
N THR A 236 58.17 30.62 -1.97
CA THR A 236 56.84 30.95 -1.43
C THR A 236 55.74 30.56 -2.41
N LEU A 237 55.88 30.93 -3.69
CA LEU A 237 54.91 30.58 -4.73
C LEU A 237 54.75 29.07 -4.89
N HIS A 238 55.83 28.30 -4.77
CA HIS A 238 55.78 26.84 -4.81
C HIS A 238 54.97 26.25 -3.64
N ASN A 239 55.12 26.80 -2.44
CA ASN A 239 54.36 26.38 -1.26
C ASN A 239 52.87 26.75 -1.38
N ASP A 240 52.56 27.94 -1.91
CA ASP A 240 51.19 28.35 -2.17
C ASP A 240 50.52 27.44 -3.20
N LEU A 241 51.23 27.10 -4.29
CA LEU A 241 50.75 26.18 -5.31
C LEU A 241 50.47 24.79 -4.73
N HIS A 242 51.33 24.29 -3.85
CA HIS A 242 51.12 23.01 -3.18
C HIS A 242 49.87 23.05 -2.28
N THR A 243 49.65 24.17 -1.58
CA THR A 243 48.46 24.38 -0.73
C THR A 243 47.18 24.37 -1.56
N VAL A 244 47.14 25.16 -2.64
CA VAL A 244 46.00 25.20 -3.58
C VAL A 244 45.71 23.82 -4.17
N LYS A 245 46.75 23.04 -4.52
CA LYS A 245 46.59 21.68 -5.03
C LYS A 245 45.93 20.75 -3.99
N SER A 246 46.31 20.87 -2.72
CA SER A 246 45.71 20.11 -1.62
C SER A 246 44.25 20.49 -1.39
N GLU A 247 43.93 21.79 -1.42
CA GLU A 247 42.56 22.28 -1.29
C GLU A 247 41.68 21.82 -2.45
N LEU A 248 42.19 21.89 -3.69
CA LEU A 248 41.48 21.41 -4.87
C LEU A 248 41.16 19.91 -4.79
N GLN A 249 42.11 19.11 -4.28
CA GLN A 249 41.89 17.68 -4.05
C GLN A 249 40.81 17.44 -2.98
N SER A 250 40.80 18.23 -1.91
CA SER A 250 39.75 18.17 -0.88
C SER A 250 38.37 18.52 -1.46
N CYS A 251 38.27 19.59 -2.25
CA CYS A 251 37.05 19.97 -2.95
C CYS A 251 36.56 18.87 -3.91
N SER A 252 37.47 18.25 -4.67
CA SER A 252 37.13 17.11 -5.55
C SER A 252 36.52 15.94 -4.76
N ASN A 253 37.09 15.60 -3.60
CA ASN A 253 36.55 14.55 -2.73
C ASN A 253 35.17 14.91 -2.17
N ILE A 254 34.94 16.17 -1.79
CA ILE A 254 33.64 16.65 -1.30
C ILE A 254 32.58 16.58 -2.41
N ILE A 255 32.92 17.02 -3.62
CA ILE A 255 32.04 16.95 -4.79
C ILE A 255 31.67 15.50 -5.11
N SER A 256 32.65 14.59 -5.10
CA SER A 256 32.40 13.15 -5.33
C SER A 256 31.41 12.58 -4.30
N LYS A 257 31.58 12.90 -3.02
CA LYS A 257 30.63 12.48 -1.97
C LYS A 257 29.22 13.04 -2.19
N HIS A 258 29.10 14.30 -2.60
CA HIS A 258 27.80 14.89 -2.92
C HIS A 258 27.13 14.26 -4.15
N LEU A 259 27.92 13.80 -5.13
CA LEU A 259 27.42 13.07 -6.28
C LEU A 259 26.84 11.70 -5.87
N ASP A 260 27.50 10.99 -4.94
CA ASP A 260 27.00 9.74 -4.39
C ASP A 260 25.68 9.91 -3.61
N VAL A 261 25.52 11.01 -2.88
CA VAL A 261 24.23 11.38 -2.24
C VAL A 261 23.16 11.73 -3.28
N SER A 262 23.53 12.30 -4.42
CA SER A 262 22.55 12.53 -5.50
C SER A 262 22.09 11.22 -6.15
N ASN A 263 22.93 10.18 -6.13
CA ASN A 263 22.58 8.84 -6.59
C ASN A 263 21.72 8.06 -5.57
N SER A 264 21.68 8.44 -4.29
CA SER A 264 20.72 7.89 -3.29
C SER A 264 19.27 8.33 -3.54
N ASN A 265 19.00 9.03 -4.66
CA ASN A 265 17.67 9.15 -5.24
C ASN A 265 17.00 7.80 -5.54
N THR A 266 17.74 6.69 -5.54
CA THR A 266 17.17 5.34 -5.52
C THR A 266 16.21 5.13 -4.35
N ASP A 267 16.55 5.65 -3.17
CA ASP A 267 15.70 5.50 -1.97
C ASP A 267 14.42 6.33 -2.10
N ASN A 268 14.53 7.54 -2.66
CA ASN A 268 13.38 8.37 -3.00
C ASN A 268 12.47 7.69 -4.04
N LEU A 269 13.05 7.00 -5.03
CA LEU A 269 12.29 6.27 -6.05
C LEU A 269 11.62 5.01 -5.46
N VAL A 270 12.30 4.28 -4.57
CA VAL A 270 11.71 3.17 -3.81
C VAL A 270 10.57 3.66 -2.93
N LEU A 271 10.75 4.77 -2.21
CA LEU A 271 9.72 5.38 -1.38
C LEU A 271 8.52 5.84 -2.22
N SER A 272 8.76 6.49 -3.36
CA SER A 272 7.71 6.92 -4.29
C SER A 272 6.90 5.74 -4.81
N ASN A 273 7.58 4.65 -5.21
CA ASN A 273 6.92 3.41 -5.64
C ASN A 273 6.13 2.76 -4.50
N GLY A 274 6.66 2.77 -3.26
CA GLY A 274 5.97 2.31 -2.06
C GLY A 274 4.68 3.10 -1.79
N ILE A 275 4.75 4.42 -1.85
CA ILE A 275 3.58 5.31 -1.68
C ILE A 275 2.53 5.02 -2.76
N LEU A 276 2.93 4.83 -4.03
CA LEU A 276 2.01 4.47 -5.10
C LEU A 276 1.37 3.09 -4.88
N ALA A 277 2.11 2.11 -4.38
CA ALA A 277 1.57 0.79 -4.05
C ALA A 277 0.52 0.89 -2.93
N ILE A 278 0.83 1.62 -1.85
CA ILE A 278 -0.11 1.89 -0.75
C ILE A 278 -1.37 2.57 -1.26
N SER A 279 -1.25 3.62 -2.08
CA SER A 279 -2.40 4.32 -2.66
C SER A 279 -3.32 3.40 -3.46
N ARG A 280 -2.76 2.47 -4.24
CA ARG A 280 -3.56 1.46 -4.98
C ARG A 280 -4.29 0.50 -4.05
N THR A 281 -3.65 0.06 -2.96
CA THR A 281 -4.31 -0.81 -1.97
C THR A 281 -5.43 -0.09 -1.24
N LEU A 282 -5.24 1.18 -0.90
CA LEU A 282 -6.26 2.03 -0.26
C LEU A 282 -7.50 2.17 -1.15
N MET A 283 -7.33 2.44 -2.44
CA MET A 283 -8.46 2.51 -3.39
C MET A 283 -9.25 1.20 -3.50
N LYS A 284 -8.56 0.04 -3.46
CA LYS A 284 -9.23 -1.27 -3.47
C LYS A 284 -10.04 -1.48 -2.19
N LEU A 285 -9.45 -1.19 -1.03
CA LEU A 285 -10.12 -1.29 0.27
C LEU A 285 -11.32 -0.35 0.37
N GLU A 286 -11.20 0.87 -0.14
CA GLU A 286 -12.31 1.82 -0.19
C GLU A 286 -13.47 1.31 -1.05
N LYS A 287 -13.19 0.73 -2.22
CA LYS A 287 -14.22 0.09 -3.06
C LYS A 287 -14.91 -1.05 -2.31
N SER A 288 -14.15 -1.94 -1.67
CA SER A 288 -14.69 -3.04 -0.88
C SER A 288 -15.53 -2.56 0.31
N ARG A 289 -15.09 -1.51 1.01
CA ARG A 289 -15.84 -0.86 2.11
C ARG A 289 -17.18 -0.35 1.62
N ASN A 290 -17.22 0.33 0.48
CA ASN A 290 -18.46 0.88 -0.07
C ASN A 290 -19.44 -0.25 -0.46
N THR A 291 -18.97 -1.31 -1.11
CA THR A 291 -19.78 -2.50 -1.40
C THR A 291 -20.34 -3.15 -0.13
N LEU A 292 -19.55 -3.25 0.94
CA LEU A 292 -20.03 -3.78 2.22
C LEU A 292 -21.10 -2.87 2.84
N SER A 293 -20.93 -1.55 2.75
CA SER A 293 -21.92 -0.57 3.22
C SER A 293 -23.27 -0.72 2.49
N ASP A 294 -23.24 -0.94 1.18
CA ASP A 294 -24.43 -1.18 0.36
C ASP A 294 -25.13 -2.48 0.77
N ASN A 295 -24.36 -3.56 0.97
CA ASN A 295 -24.89 -4.86 1.42
C ASN A 295 -25.54 -4.76 2.81
N ILE A 296 -24.93 -4.03 3.74
CA ILE A 296 -25.52 -3.79 5.07
C ILE A 296 -26.85 -3.04 4.96
N SER A 297 -26.92 -2.02 4.09
CA SER A 297 -28.14 -1.25 3.87
C SER A 297 -29.27 -2.10 3.26
N ALA A 298 -28.92 -2.98 2.33
CA ALA A 298 -29.84 -3.95 1.75
C ALA A 298 -30.36 -4.93 2.82
N LEU A 299 -29.46 -5.50 3.62
CA LEU A 299 -29.82 -6.43 4.71
C LEU A 299 -30.73 -5.77 5.76
N GLN A 300 -30.44 -4.52 6.15
CA GLN A 300 -31.29 -3.76 7.06
C GLN A 300 -32.71 -3.57 6.50
N THR A 301 -32.85 -3.43 5.18
CA THR A 301 -34.16 -3.34 4.53
C THR A 301 -34.89 -4.67 4.58
N THR A 302 -34.23 -5.78 4.23
CA THR A 302 -34.82 -7.12 4.36
C THR A 302 -35.24 -7.44 5.80
N VAL A 303 -34.42 -7.10 6.79
CA VAL A 303 -34.77 -7.31 8.22
C VAL A 303 -36.00 -6.49 8.60
N ARG A 304 -36.10 -5.25 8.15
CA ARG A 304 -37.27 -4.39 8.38
C ARG A 304 -38.53 -4.99 7.76
N ASP A 305 -38.45 -5.42 6.50
CA ASP A 305 -39.57 -6.01 5.78
C ASP A 305 -40.05 -7.30 6.45
N ASN A 306 -39.11 -8.17 6.83
CA ASN A 306 -39.42 -9.38 7.59
C ASN A 306 -40.08 -9.07 8.94
N SER A 307 -39.63 -8.02 9.63
CA SER A 307 -40.26 -7.58 10.88
C SER A 307 -41.71 -7.14 10.66
N ILE A 308 -42.00 -6.43 9.55
CA ILE A 308 -43.37 -6.03 9.19
C ILE A 308 -44.22 -7.26 8.90
N CYS A 309 -43.71 -8.22 8.12
CA CYS A 309 -44.42 -9.46 7.82
C CYS A 309 -44.73 -10.28 9.08
N ILE A 310 -43.80 -10.35 10.03
CA ILE A 310 -44.02 -11.04 11.31
C ILE A 310 -45.16 -10.39 12.09
N GLU A 311 -45.22 -9.06 12.16
CA GLU A 311 -46.34 -8.37 12.83
C GLU A 311 -47.67 -8.61 12.13
N GLN A 312 -47.70 -8.58 10.79
CA GLN A 312 -48.90 -8.92 10.01
C GLN A 312 -49.37 -10.37 10.27
N LEU A 313 -48.44 -11.32 10.39
CA LEU A 313 -48.76 -12.71 10.72
C LEU A 313 -49.30 -12.86 12.14
N LYS A 314 -48.76 -12.11 13.12
CA LYS A 314 -49.31 -12.08 14.49
C LYS A 314 -50.73 -11.53 14.50
N ASP A 315 -50.98 -10.44 13.78
CA ASP A 315 -52.32 -9.86 13.66
C ASP A 315 -53.29 -10.87 13.01
N ALA A 316 -52.87 -11.56 11.95
CA ALA A 316 -53.66 -12.62 11.33
C ALA A 316 -53.95 -13.79 12.29
N GLU A 317 -52.95 -14.23 13.07
CA GLU A 317 -53.10 -15.28 14.08
C GLU A 317 -54.14 -14.89 15.14
N THR A 318 -54.06 -13.66 15.68
CA THR A 318 -55.02 -13.18 16.67
C THR A 318 -56.44 -13.09 16.11
N SER A 319 -56.59 -12.67 14.85
CA SER A 319 -57.86 -12.63 14.14
C SER A 319 -58.48 -14.03 13.98
N ILE A 320 -57.68 -15.01 13.52
CA ILE A 320 -58.11 -16.41 13.39
C ILE A 320 -58.50 -16.99 14.76
N LYS A 321 -57.70 -16.72 15.81
CA LYS A 321 -57.99 -17.18 17.17
C LYS A 321 -59.32 -16.65 17.69
N ASN A 322 -59.61 -15.37 17.43
CA ASN A 322 -60.90 -14.76 17.80
C ASN A 322 -62.06 -15.33 16.98
N SER A 323 -61.89 -15.51 15.67
CA SER A 323 -62.90 -16.14 14.81
C SER A 323 -63.23 -17.57 15.25
N ASN A 324 -62.22 -18.39 15.54
CA ASN A 324 -62.40 -19.74 16.06
C ASN A 324 -63.11 -19.75 17.42
N LYS A 325 -62.77 -18.81 18.32
CA LYS A 325 -63.46 -18.67 19.61
C LYS A 325 -64.96 -18.39 19.41
N ILE A 326 -65.30 -17.49 18.49
CA ILE A 326 -66.70 -17.19 18.14
C ILE A 326 -67.39 -18.42 17.57
N MET A 327 -66.78 -19.10 16.59
CA MET A 327 -67.33 -20.31 15.96
C MET A 327 -67.57 -21.43 16.98
N VAL A 328 -66.61 -21.67 17.89
CA VAL A 328 -66.75 -22.68 18.96
C VAL A 328 -67.89 -22.31 19.90
N ASN A 329 -68.01 -21.03 20.29
CA ASN A 329 -69.13 -20.56 21.11
C ASN A 329 -70.48 -20.75 20.39
N ASP A 330 -70.56 -20.40 19.10
CA ASP A 330 -71.75 -20.57 18.27
C ASP A 330 -72.17 -22.04 18.17
N VAL A 331 -71.22 -22.95 17.90
CA VAL A 331 -71.49 -24.40 17.84
C VAL A 331 -71.92 -24.93 19.21
N THR A 332 -71.25 -24.50 20.28
CA THR A 332 -71.60 -24.89 21.66
C THR A 332 -73.00 -24.43 22.01
N GLN A 333 -73.36 -23.19 21.67
CA GLN A 333 -74.70 -22.64 21.93
C GLN A 333 -75.77 -23.39 21.13
N ARG A 334 -75.55 -23.65 19.83
CA ARG A 334 -76.49 -24.42 19.01
C ARG A 334 -76.69 -25.84 19.54
N LEU A 335 -75.62 -26.52 19.93
CA LEU A 335 -75.70 -27.85 20.55
C LEU A 335 -76.48 -27.79 21.87
N GLN A 336 -76.22 -26.77 22.70
CA GLN A 336 -76.95 -26.57 23.95
C GLN A 336 -78.44 -26.32 23.71
N ASP A 337 -78.79 -25.52 22.71
CA ASP A 337 -80.17 -25.22 22.31
C ASP A 337 -80.87 -26.48 21.79
N ASP A 338 -80.19 -27.28 20.95
CA ASP A 338 -80.71 -28.55 20.42
C ASP A 338 -80.89 -29.60 21.52
N ILE A 339 -79.95 -29.69 22.48
CA ILE A 339 -80.10 -30.53 23.69
C ILE A 339 -81.32 -30.08 24.49
N THR A 340 -81.48 -28.78 24.71
CA THR A 340 -82.61 -28.21 25.48
C THR A 340 -83.95 -28.48 24.79
N ARG A 341 -84.01 -28.35 23.45
CA ARG A 341 -85.19 -28.68 22.65
C ARG A 341 -85.51 -30.18 22.66
N SER A 342 -84.52 -31.03 22.43
CA SER A 342 -84.72 -32.49 22.43
C SER A 342 -85.14 -33.03 23.80
N THR A 343 -84.64 -32.44 24.89
CA THR A 343 -85.05 -32.80 26.26
C THR A 343 -86.43 -32.28 26.63
N SER A 344 -86.90 -31.16 26.06
CA SER A 344 -88.30 -30.73 26.23
C SER A 344 -89.28 -31.64 25.49
N ASP A 345 -88.89 -32.19 24.34
CA ASP A 345 -89.76 -32.99 23.47
C ASP A 345 -89.84 -34.47 23.87
N THR A 346 -88.75 -35.05 24.39
CA THR A 346 -88.72 -36.48 24.81
C THR A 346 -89.29 -36.73 26.20
N ILE A 347 -89.42 -35.69 27.01
CA ILE A 347 -90.04 -35.74 28.32
C ILE A 347 -90.83 -34.45 28.49
N SER A 348 -92.14 -34.48 28.24
CA SER A 348 -93.01 -33.57 28.97
C SER A 348 -92.70 -33.81 30.44
N LYS A 349 -92.11 -32.83 31.13
CA LYS A 349 -91.80 -32.92 32.56
C LYS A 349 -93.01 -33.41 33.36
N SER A 350 -94.23 -33.09 32.89
CA SER A 350 -95.47 -33.58 33.47
C SER A 350 -95.71 -35.08 33.23
N GLU A 351 -95.33 -35.64 32.09
CA GLU A 351 -95.49 -37.07 31.78
C GLU A 351 -94.51 -37.92 32.59
N HIS A 352 -93.23 -37.53 32.66
CA HIS A 352 -92.26 -38.27 33.46
C HIS A 352 -92.51 -38.11 34.96
N GLU A 353 -92.99 -36.94 35.43
CA GLU A 353 -93.43 -36.77 36.82
C GLU A 353 -94.72 -37.53 37.12
N ALA A 354 -95.66 -37.64 36.17
CA ALA A 354 -96.87 -38.45 36.29
C ALA A 354 -96.56 -39.95 36.31
N VAL A 355 -95.63 -40.41 35.48
CA VAL A 355 -95.15 -41.80 35.49
C VAL A 355 -94.41 -42.11 36.78
N LEU A 356 -93.53 -41.21 37.26
CA LEU A 356 -92.85 -41.39 38.55
C LEU A 356 -93.84 -41.41 39.72
N LYS A 357 -94.83 -40.50 39.76
CA LYS A 357 -95.90 -40.54 40.77
C LYS A 357 -96.70 -41.84 40.68
N SER A 358 -97.07 -42.29 39.48
CA SER A 358 -97.78 -43.55 39.25
C SER A 358 -96.96 -44.76 39.72
N VAL A 359 -95.68 -44.84 39.37
CA VAL A 359 -94.77 -45.91 39.80
C VAL A 359 -94.57 -45.87 41.32
N HIS A 360 -94.34 -44.70 41.91
CA HIS A 360 -94.21 -44.55 43.36
C HIS A 360 -95.48 -44.97 44.10
N THR A 361 -96.66 -44.65 43.56
CA THR A 361 -97.95 -45.06 44.13
C THR A 361 -98.14 -46.58 44.03
N ARG A 362 -97.75 -47.19 42.91
CA ARG A 362 -97.77 -48.65 42.71
C ARG A 362 -96.74 -49.37 43.59
N LEU A 363 -95.57 -48.76 43.82
CA LEU A 363 -94.53 -49.28 44.70
C LEU A 363 -95.03 -49.28 46.15
N LYS A 364 -95.61 -48.16 46.62
CA LYS A 364 -96.26 -48.10 47.94
C LYS A 364 -97.39 -49.12 48.08
N GLN A 365 -98.20 -49.34 47.03
CA GLN A 365 -99.22 -50.39 47.04
C GLN A 365 -98.62 -51.81 47.10
N CYS A 366 -97.48 -52.04 46.47
CA CYS A 366 -96.75 -53.30 46.58
C CYS A 366 -96.12 -53.48 47.96
N GLU A 367 -95.48 -52.45 48.52
CA GLU A 367 -94.94 -52.44 49.88
C GLU A 367 -96.04 -52.70 50.91
N HIS A 368 -97.22 -52.08 50.75
CA HIS A 368 -98.34 -52.30 51.65
C HIS A 368 -98.97 -53.70 51.53
N LYS A 369 -98.89 -54.34 50.36
CA LYS A 369 -99.26 -55.75 50.14
C LYS A 369 -98.22 -56.72 50.68
N ILE A 370 -96.94 -56.40 50.54
CA ILE A 370 -95.82 -57.21 51.06
C ILE A 370 -95.76 -57.11 52.59
N ALA A 371 -96.19 -55.99 53.18
CA ALA A 371 -96.31 -55.82 54.62
C ALA A 371 -97.56 -56.47 55.24
N SER A 372 -98.61 -56.77 54.45
CA SER A 372 -99.86 -57.40 54.97
C SER A 372 -99.90 -58.91 54.82
N ASP A 373 -99.17 -59.47 53.87
CA ASP A 373 -98.97 -60.91 53.77
C ASP A 373 -97.64 -61.23 54.46
N ASN A 374 -97.60 -62.10 55.47
CA ASN A 374 -96.39 -62.61 56.16
C ASN A 374 -95.41 -63.35 55.18
N PHE A 375 -95.03 -62.69 54.09
CA PHE A 375 -94.18 -63.17 53.03
C PHE A 375 -92.72 -63.15 53.46
N GLY A 376 -92.35 -62.19 54.33
CA GLY A 376 -91.04 -62.15 55.00
C GLY A 376 -90.75 -63.43 55.77
N GLU A 377 -91.65 -63.84 56.68
CA GLU A 377 -91.48 -65.08 57.47
C GLU A 377 -91.46 -66.35 56.59
N ARG A 378 -92.25 -66.38 55.49
CA ARG A 378 -92.27 -67.51 54.56
C ARG A 378 -91.00 -67.60 53.71
N VAL A 379 -90.48 -66.48 53.23
CA VAL A 379 -89.24 -66.43 52.42
C VAL A 379 -88.02 -66.73 53.30
N GLU A 380 -87.99 -66.20 54.51
CA GLU A 380 -86.92 -66.46 55.48
C GLU A 380 -86.90 -67.94 55.89
N SER A 381 -88.07 -68.53 56.19
CA SER A 381 -88.18 -69.98 56.45
C SER A 381 -87.73 -70.85 55.27
N VAL A 382 -88.03 -70.46 54.03
CA VAL A 382 -87.62 -71.20 52.82
C VAL A 382 -86.12 -71.06 52.55
N LEU A 383 -85.56 -69.87 52.72
CA LEU A 383 -84.12 -69.63 52.57
C LEU A 383 -83.32 -70.33 53.66
N GLU A 384 -83.82 -70.38 54.89
CA GLU A 384 -83.19 -71.10 56.00
C GLU A 384 -83.21 -72.62 55.75
N LYS A 385 -84.33 -73.16 55.26
CA LYS A 385 -84.43 -74.57 54.83
C LYS A 385 -83.51 -74.91 53.66
N PHE A 386 -83.42 -74.03 52.68
CA PHE A 386 -82.57 -74.21 51.50
C PHE A 386 -81.09 -74.19 51.89
N THR A 387 -80.69 -73.22 52.72
CA THR A 387 -79.32 -73.09 53.23
C THR A 387 -78.95 -74.30 54.09
N SER A 388 -79.82 -74.74 55.00
CA SER A 388 -79.62 -75.97 55.78
C SER A 388 -79.49 -77.23 54.90
N THR A 389 -80.28 -77.32 53.83
CA THR A 389 -80.23 -78.44 52.89
C THR A 389 -78.96 -78.46 52.06
N ILE A 390 -78.48 -77.30 51.60
CA ILE A 390 -77.21 -77.20 50.87
C ILE A 390 -76.03 -77.51 51.79
N SER A 391 -75.98 -76.91 52.97
CA SER A 391 -74.88 -77.16 53.93
C SER A 391 -74.79 -78.65 54.30
N SER A 392 -75.91 -79.30 54.62
CA SER A 392 -75.90 -80.74 54.95
C SER A 392 -75.52 -81.65 53.78
N LYS A 393 -75.80 -81.26 52.53
CA LYS A 393 -75.35 -81.97 51.33
C LYS A 393 -73.86 -81.75 51.06
N LEU A 394 -73.37 -80.53 51.23
CA LEU A 394 -71.95 -80.20 51.09
C LEU A 394 -71.12 -80.96 52.13
N ASP A 395 -71.57 -81.00 53.39
CA ASP A 395 -70.90 -81.75 54.45
C ASP A 395 -70.84 -83.25 54.13
N ARG A 396 -71.92 -83.83 53.58
CA ARG A 396 -71.91 -85.23 53.12
C ARG A 396 -70.92 -85.48 51.99
N VAL A 397 -70.81 -84.56 51.04
CA VAL A 397 -69.85 -84.67 49.93
C VAL A 397 -68.41 -84.53 50.45
N CYS A 398 -68.15 -83.53 51.30
CA CYS A 398 -66.84 -83.33 51.93
C CYS A 398 -66.42 -84.56 52.75
N ASN A 399 -67.33 -85.11 53.57
CA ASN A 399 -67.07 -86.32 54.34
C ASN A 399 -66.84 -87.55 53.44
N SER A 400 -67.63 -87.73 52.38
CA SER A 400 -67.46 -88.83 51.43
C SER A 400 -66.14 -88.76 50.64
N ILE A 401 -65.70 -87.55 50.27
CA ILE A 401 -64.39 -87.32 49.66
C ILE A 401 -63.29 -87.61 50.68
N GLN A 402 -63.44 -87.16 51.93
CA GLN A 402 -62.47 -87.40 53.00
C GLN A 402 -62.33 -88.89 53.34
N ASP A 403 -63.43 -89.65 53.36
CA ASP A 403 -63.44 -91.10 53.57
C ASP A 403 -62.84 -91.87 52.38
N SER A 404 -63.14 -91.44 51.15
CA SER A 404 -62.53 -92.01 49.93
C SER A 404 -61.03 -91.77 49.87
N LEU A 405 -60.57 -90.57 50.29
CA LEU A 405 -59.16 -90.25 50.40
C LEU A 405 -58.47 -91.10 51.49
N ARG A 406 -59.12 -91.35 52.63
CA ARG A 406 -58.60 -92.25 53.68
C ARG A 406 -58.47 -93.70 53.21
N LEU A 407 -59.40 -94.21 52.41
CA LEU A 407 -59.35 -95.56 51.83
C LEU A 407 -58.28 -95.71 50.74
N SER A 408 -57.92 -94.62 50.05
CA SER A 408 -56.88 -94.63 49.00
C SER A 408 -55.43 -94.62 49.50
N GLY A 409 -55.20 -94.57 50.82
CA GLY A 409 -53.86 -94.53 51.42
C GLY A 409 -53.08 -93.23 51.17
N MET A 410 -53.67 -92.24 50.49
CA MET A 410 -53.05 -90.94 50.27
C MET A 410 -53.23 -90.05 51.51
N LYS A 411 -52.12 -89.73 52.18
CA LYS A 411 -52.09 -88.69 53.22
C LYS A 411 -52.47 -87.34 52.57
N PRO A 412 -53.53 -86.66 53.03
CA PRO A 412 -53.90 -85.36 52.49
C PRO A 412 -52.92 -84.29 52.99
N THR A 413 -51.98 -83.86 52.13
CA THR A 413 -51.15 -82.67 52.32
C THR A 413 -51.70 -81.54 51.47
N CYS A 414 -52.77 -80.89 51.91
CA CYS A 414 -53.05 -79.51 51.53
C CYS A 414 -54.04 -78.91 52.51
N ALA A 415 -53.56 -77.95 53.30
CA ALA A 415 -54.39 -77.08 54.11
C ALA A 415 -55.17 -76.15 53.17
N CYS A 416 -56.31 -76.61 52.67
CA CYS A 416 -57.31 -75.73 52.06
C CYS A 416 -58.35 -75.42 53.14
N SER A 417 -57.98 -74.54 54.06
CA SER A 417 -58.89 -73.96 55.05
C SER A 417 -58.82 -72.44 54.92
N THR A 418 -59.97 -71.87 54.57
CA THR A 418 -60.38 -70.51 54.92
C THR A 418 -59.77 -69.35 54.12
N THR A 419 -60.33 -69.08 52.94
CA THR A 419 -60.27 -67.71 52.36
C THR A 419 -61.54 -67.39 51.57
N TYR A 420 -62.70 -67.52 52.22
CA TYR A 420 -63.98 -67.00 51.68
C TYR A 420 -64.46 -65.74 52.43
N SER A 421 -63.68 -65.21 53.38
CA SER A 421 -64.06 -64.07 54.21
C SER A 421 -63.28 -62.77 53.96
N GLN A 422 -62.48 -62.68 52.88
CA GLN A 422 -61.63 -61.50 52.61
C GLN A 422 -61.88 -60.77 51.27
N MET A 423 -62.90 -61.15 50.49
CA MET A 423 -63.20 -60.45 49.22
C MET A 423 -64.16 -59.24 49.33
N ILE A 424 -64.58 -58.85 50.54
CA ILE A 424 -65.45 -57.68 50.76
C ILE A 424 -64.70 -56.59 51.56
N VAL A 425 -63.48 -56.20 51.15
CA VAL A 425 -62.77 -55.00 51.71
C VAL A 425 -61.80 -54.37 50.68
N ALA A 426 -62.10 -54.39 49.37
CA ALA A 426 -61.17 -53.88 48.36
C ALA A 426 -61.80 -52.85 47.39
N GLU A 427 -62.59 -51.91 47.91
CA GLU A 427 -63.20 -50.84 47.09
C GLU A 427 -62.91 -49.40 47.59
N ASP A 428 -62.07 -49.22 48.61
CA ASP A 428 -61.81 -47.89 49.22
C ASP A 428 -60.35 -47.37 49.10
N SER A 429 -59.55 -47.86 48.15
CA SER A 429 -58.16 -47.39 47.98
C SER A 429 -57.74 -47.17 46.52
N ALA A 430 -58.38 -46.21 45.85
CA ALA A 430 -57.96 -45.75 44.53
C ALA A 430 -58.20 -44.24 44.31
N ALA A 431 -57.93 -43.42 45.33
CA ALA A 431 -58.05 -41.96 45.26
C ALA A 431 -56.87 -41.25 45.94
N ASP A 432 -55.63 -41.57 45.59
CA ASP A 432 -54.49 -40.68 45.90
C ASP A 432 -53.23 -41.00 45.07
N LEU A 433 -53.24 -40.68 43.76
CA LEU A 433 -52.02 -40.71 42.95
C LEU A 433 -52.17 -39.96 41.61
N HIS A 434 -52.29 -38.63 41.64
CA HIS A 434 -51.91 -37.77 40.51
C HIS A 434 -51.71 -36.30 40.95
N ALA A 435 -50.60 -36.03 41.62
CA ALA A 435 -50.12 -34.66 41.86
C ALA A 435 -48.58 -34.60 41.85
N GLN A 436 -47.98 -34.81 40.67
CA GLN A 436 -46.58 -34.43 40.43
C GLN A 436 -46.27 -34.40 38.92
N LYS A 437 -46.14 -33.18 38.35
CA LYS A 437 -45.20 -32.76 37.28
C LYS A 437 -45.80 -31.64 36.40
N SER A 438 -45.37 -30.40 36.65
CA SER A 438 -44.92 -29.45 35.62
C SER A 438 -44.58 -28.11 36.27
N LYS A 439 -43.29 -27.92 36.58
CA LYS A 439 -42.71 -26.64 37.02
C LYS A 439 -41.94 -26.07 35.84
N THR A 440 -42.59 -25.24 35.04
CA THR A 440 -41.94 -24.47 33.96
C THR A 440 -41.79 -23.03 34.43
N ARG A 441 -40.55 -22.56 34.36
CA ARG A 441 -40.01 -21.36 34.99
C ARG A 441 -40.40 -20.12 34.19
N GLU A 442 -41.23 -19.25 34.77
CA GLU A 442 -41.38 -17.85 34.35
C GLU A 442 -40.07 -17.10 34.60
N VAL A 443 -39.62 -16.35 33.59
CA VAL A 443 -38.59 -15.33 33.70
C VAL A 443 -39.26 -14.00 33.38
N THR A 444 -39.47 -13.18 34.39
CA THR A 444 -39.86 -11.77 34.26
C THR A 444 -38.61 -10.87 34.25
N PRO A 445 -38.63 -9.75 33.52
CA PRO A 445 -37.51 -8.81 33.44
C PRO A 445 -37.70 -7.64 34.41
N ALA A 446 -36.69 -7.36 35.24
CA ALA A 446 -36.56 -6.09 35.95
C ALA A 446 -35.08 -5.77 36.19
N ASP A 447 -34.77 -4.48 36.05
CA ASP A 447 -33.57 -3.76 36.50
C ASP A 447 -32.31 -3.78 35.60
N ILE A 448 -32.37 -2.97 34.53
CA ILE A 448 -31.17 -2.36 33.92
C ILE A 448 -30.83 -1.11 34.73
N ARG A 449 -29.86 -1.24 35.65
CA ARG A 449 -29.13 -0.10 36.22
C ARG A 449 -28.09 0.39 35.21
N THR A 450 -28.13 1.70 34.97
CA THR A 450 -27.09 2.50 34.35
C THR A 450 -25.76 2.33 35.08
N ASN A 451 -24.70 1.95 34.36
CA ASN A 451 -23.33 2.14 34.81
C ASN A 451 -22.52 2.80 33.67
N THR A 452 -22.52 4.13 33.69
CA THR A 452 -21.59 4.99 32.97
C THR A 452 -20.28 5.03 33.75
N ASN A 453 -19.21 4.41 33.24
CA ASN A 453 -17.88 5.01 33.11
C ASN A 453 -16.81 3.99 32.73
N THR A 454 -15.75 4.53 32.15
CA THR A 454 -14.44 3.96 31.80
C THR A 454 -14.35 3.11 30.52
N MET A 455 -14.05 3.77 29.40
CA MET A 455 -12.93 3.41 28.52
C MET A 455 -12.61 4.61 27.60
N SER A 456 -11.73 5.46 28.11
CA SER A 456 -10.87 6.34 27.33
C SER A 456 -9.62 5.54 26.94
N CYS A 457 -9.01 5.95 25.83
CA CYS A 457 -7.74 5.49 25.23
C CYS A 457 -7.89 4.40 24.16
N LEU A 458 -7.99 4.84 22.90
CA LEU A 458 -6.95 4.61 21.88
C LEU A 458 -7.43 5.18 20.53
N THR A 459 -7.02 6.40 20.23
CA THR A 459 -6.95 6.91 18.86
C THR A 459 -5.77 7.87 18.76
N GLU A 460 -4.60 7.28 18.57
CA GLU A 460 -3.45 7.89 17.92
C GLU A 460 -2.96 6.82 16.93
N ILE A 461 -3.29 7.05 15.65
CA ILE A 461 -2.55 6.80 14.40
C ILE A 461 -3.46 7.29 13.27
#